data_AF-A0A804JM01-F1
#
_entry.id   AF-A0A804JM01-F1
#
_cell.length_a   1.000
_cell.length_b   1.000
_cell.length_c   1.000
_cell.angle_alpha   90.00
_cell.angle_beta   90.00
_cell.angle_gamma   90.00
#
_symmetry.space_group_name_H-M   'P 1'
#
loop_
_entity.id
_entity.type
_entity.pdbx_description
1 polymer ?
#
loop_
_entity_poly.entity_id
_entity_poly.type
_entity_poly.pdbx_seq_one_letter_code
_entity_poly.pdbx_strand_id
1 'polypeptide(L)'
;MIYSMDFLSLSSFAHPSTSILQQKRDSNTNHDSYSRSHPSADHLPVGASTRAVEDQAFSLLRSCVSFPRLTQIHARIVRHAIYSSNLVAAKLVSACFSLDRPSYADRVFAHVPRPSPFLWNSMIKGYVGLGRHCDALLVFDHMPDKDVVAWNVMLSSYACLDLSESMIAFHRMQLDGLKPDKVMAVTMLSAIADLGMLDSGKWFHEYVKKNEIAIDAYVGNALVDMYAKCGSIQDARLVFDEIIRKNISCYNSMIFGLAAHGLGEEALEIFTDAERTGIGIDDITMTAVLTACSHSGLVEEGLKYFKTMQNVYGIEPKTEYYGCIVDLLGRAGRFDEAMQIIEITEDDSFILGTLAAACRTHGNLGLANELVKNISKLDPTNCGFLVLQANAEAASGRWEEAVNVRRLIKDTRIKKRPSCCWIEVGNEVHEFVASDNSHLNSVKSARYIC
;
A
#
# COMPACT_ATOMS: atom_id res chain seq x y z
N MET A 1 -14.53 18.79 18.89
CA MET A 1 -14.02 17.46 19.32
C MET A 1 -13.15 16.97 18.19
N ILE A 2 -11.84 17.17 18.30
CA ILE A 2 -10.86 16.70 17.31
C ILE A 2 -10.16 15.53 17.99
N TYR A 3 -10.47 14.31 17.57
CA TYR A 3 -9.73 13.13 18.00
C TYR A 3 -8.35 13.22 17.36
N SER A 4 -7.30 13.23 18.20
CA SER A 4 -5.93 12.95 17.78
C SER A 4 -5.88 11.51 17.26
N MET A 5 -5.98 11.35 15.95
CA MET A 5 -5.70 10.08 15.29
C MET A 5 -4.18 9.92 15.15
N ASP A 6 -3.55 9.35 16.18
CA ASP A 6 -2.27 8.67 15.99
C ASP A 6 -2.52 7.45 15.09
N PHE A 7 -2.42 7.65 13.78
CA PHE A 7 -2.41 6.58 12.77
C PHE A 7 -1.15 5.72 12.95
N LEU A 8 -1.19 4.77 13.88
CA LEU A 8 -0.26 3.64 13.94
C LEU A 8 -0.96 2.29 14.17
N SER A 9 -2.26 2.16 13.88
CA SER A 9 -2.93 0.86 13.81
C SER A 9 -3.64 0.61 12.46
N LEU A 10 -3.13 -0.41 11.76
CA LEU A 10 -3.87 -1.44 11.03
C LEU A 10 -4.59 -1.15 9.68
N SER A 11 -4.29 -0.09 8.92
CA SER A 11 -4.87 0.07 7.56
C SER A 11 -3.88 0.23 6.38
N SER A 12 -2.57 0.05 6.56
CA SER A 12 -1.58 0.19 5.46
C SER A 12 -1.09 -1.11 4.82
N PHE A 13 -1.75 -2.26 5.00
CA PHE A 13 -1.38 -3.49 4.30
C PHE A 13 -2.59 -4.27 3.78
N ALA A 14 -3.20 -3.77 2.71
CA ALA A 14 -4.00 -4.60 1.81
C ALA A 14 -3.80 -4.18 0.35
N HIS A 15 -2.57 -4.24 -0.16
CA HIS A 15 -2.34 -4.56 -1.57
C HIS A 15 -1.05 -5.38 -1.72
N PRO A 16 -1.08 -6.52 -2.43
CA PRO A 16 0.08 -7.38 -2.61
C PRO A 16 1.03 -6.76 -3.65
N SER A 17 1.96 -5.94 -3.18
CA SER A 17 3.11 -5.52 -3.97
C SER A 17 4.15 -6.64 -3.94
N THR A 18 4.29 -7.32 -5.08
CA THR A 18 5.31 -8.30 -5.40
C THR A 18 6.72 -7.83 -5.04
N SER A 19 7.33 -8.41 -4.01
CA SER A 19 8.78 -8.37 -3.80
C SER A 19 9.29 -9.69 -3.19
N ILE A 20 9.31 -10.75 -3.99
CA ILE A 20 10.20 -11.89 -3.73
C ILE A 20 11.49 -11.58 -4.49
N LEU A 21 12.57 -11.35 -3.75
CA LEU A 21 13.96 -11.76 -4.02
C LEU A 21 14.94 -10.82 -3.31
N GLN A 22 15.27 -11.11 -2.05
CA GLN A 22 16.61 -10.85 -1.51
C GLN A 22 16.79 -11.54 -0.15
N GLN A 23 17.49 -12.68 -0.16
CA GLN A 23 18.63 -13.05 0.70
C GLN A 23 18.66 -14.56 0.98
N LYS A 24 19.67 -15.22 0.40
CA LYS A 24 20.60 -16.06 1.17
C LYS A 24 21.89 -16.20 0.37
N ARG A 25 22.87 -15.38 0.73
CA ARG A 25 24.26 -15.56 0.33
C ARG A 25 24.97 -15.97 1.62
N ASP A 26 25.08 -17.28 1.83
CA ASP A 26 26.05 -17.81 2.77
C ASP A 26 26.95 -18.82 2.06
N SER A 27 28.21 -18.64 2.37
CA SER A 27 29.40 -19.40 2.03
C SER A 27 29.23 -20.91 2.15
N ASN A 28 29.64 -21.65 1.11
CA ASN A 28 30.33 -22.91 1.33
C ASN A 28 31.33 -23.19 0.21
N THR A 29 32.60 -23.10 0.58
CA THR A 29 33.72 -23.73 -0.10
C THR A 29 33.60 -25.24 0.07
N ASN A 30 33.56 -26.00 -1.02
CA ASN A 30 34.26 -27.27 -1.10
C ASN A 30 34.37 -27.77 -2.55
N HIS A 31 35.58 -28.21 -2.87
CA HIS A 31 35.92 -29.06 -4.00
C HIS A 31 34.98 -30.27 -4.05
N ASP A 32 34.46 -30.62 -5.24
CA ASP A 32 34.74 -31.95 -5.80
C ASP A 32 34.30 -32.11 -7.26
N SER A 33 35.04 -33.01 -7.89
CA SER A 33 35.19 -33.31 -9.31
C SER A 33 34.07 -34.16 -9.92
N TYR A 34 33.91 -34.02 -11.24
CA TYR A 34 33.40 -35.00 -12.22
C TYR A 34 32.00 -35.63 -12.00
N SER A 35 31.05 -35.32 -12.89
CA SER A 35 30.65 -36.25 -13.96
C SER A 35 29.47 -35.71 -14.79
N ARG A 36 29.52 -36.06 -16.08
CA ARG A 36 28.63 -35.65 -17.16
C ARG A 36 27.20 -36.20 -17.00
N SER A 37 26.20 -35.36 -17.25
CA SER A 37 25.03 -35.74 -18.05
C SER A 37 24.37 -34.49 -18.62
N HIS A 38 24.54 -34.27 -19.91
CA HIS A 38 23.77 -33.30 -20.69
C HIS A 38 22.36 -33.84 -20.92
N PRO A 39 21.29 -33.07 -20.65
CA PRO A 39 20.06 -33.18 -21.39
C PRO A 39 20.15 -32.25 -22.60
N SER A 40 20.39 -32.86 -23.75
CA SER A 40 20.30 -32.29 -25.08
C SER A 40 18.87 -31.83 -25.38
N ALA A 41 18.64 -30.51 -25.37
CA ALA A 41 17.47 -29.86 -25.95
C ALA A 41 17.77 -28.38 -26.29
N ASP A 42 18.79 -28.13 -27.12
CA ASP A 42 19.26 -26.76 -27.39
C ASP A 42 19.51 -26.50 -28.90
N HIS A 43 18.74 -27.16 -29.77
CA HIS A 43 18.75 -26.90 -31.20
C HIS A 43 17.35 -26.54 -31.71
N LEU A 44 17.19 -25.27 -32.12
CA LEU A 44 16.07 -24.80 -32.93
C LEU A 44 16.11 -25.52 -34.29
N PRO A 45 15.03 -26.20 -34.72
CA PRO A 45 14.97 -26.76 -36.05
C PRO A 45 15.06 -25.63 -37.08
N VAL A 46 16.05 -25.72 -37.97
CA VAL A 46 16.22 -24.83 -39.12
C VAL A 46 15.00 -25.03 -40.02
N GLY A 47 14.05 -24.09 -39.97
CA GLY A 47 12.75 -24.17 -40.64
C GLY A 47 11.54 -23.83 -39.77
N ALA A 48 11.72 -23.52 -38.48
CA ALA A 48 10.61 -23.09 -37.61
C ALA A 48 9.96 -21.78 -38.09
N SER A 49 8.63 -21.73 -38.10
CA SER A 49 7.90 -20.48 -38.38
C SER A 49 8.29 -19.38 -37.39
N THR A 50 8.33 -18.13 -37.83
CA THR A 50 8.66 -16.95 -36.99
C THR A 50 7.91 -16.96 -35.65
N ARG A 51 6.66 -17.41 -35.65
CA ARG A 51 5.79 -17.51 -34.47
C ARG A 51 6.30 -18.52 -33.43
N ALA A 52 6.81 -19.67 -33.85
CA ALA A 52 7.37 -20.67 -32.94
C ALA A 52 8.66 -20.16 -32.26
N VAL A 53 9.44 -19.34 -32.95
CA VAL A 53 10.64 -18.70 -32.39
C VAL A 53 10.26 -17.62 -31.36
N GLU A 54 9.20 -16.85 -31.62
CA GLU A 54 8.65 -15.88 -30.67
C GLU A 54 8.11 -16.55 -29.40
N ASP A 55 7.34 -17.63 -29.53
CA ASP A 55 6.79 -18.37 -28.38
C ASP A 55 7.90 -18.96 -27.49
N GLN A 56 8.95 -19.50 -28.10
CA GLN A 56 10.11 -19.99 -27.35
C GLN A 56 10.85 -18.84 -26.66
N ALA A 57 11.02 -17.69 -27.31
CA ALA A 57 11.62 -16.51 -26.70
C ALA A 57 10.81 -16.00 -25.49
N PHE A 58 9.47 -15.98 -25.59
CA PHE A 58 8.59 -15.62 -24.47
C PHE A 58 8.73 -16.57 -23.28
N SER A 59 8.76 -17.88 -23.53
CA SER A 59 8.98 -18.87 -22.48
C SER A 59 10.32 -18.66 -21.78
N LEU A 60 11.39 -18.42 -22.54
CA LEU A 60 12.73 -18.21 -21.99
C LEU A 60 12.80 -16.92 -21.15
N LEU A 61 12.21 -15.82 -21.64
CA LEU A 61 12.17 -14.53 -20.93
C LEU A 61 11.36 -14.61 -19.63
N ARG A 62 10.24 -15.36 -19.61
CA ARG A 62 9.44 -15.56 -18.40
C ARG A 62 10.22 -16.27 -17.28
N SER A 63 11.15 -17.15 -17.64
CA SER A 63 12.00 -17.89 -16.70
C SER A 63 13.35 -17.22 -16.41
N CYS A 64 13.58 -16.01 -16.94
CA CYS A 64 14.87 -15.35 -16.86
C CYS A 64 15.06 -14.63 -15.52
N VAL A 65 16.02 -15.11 -14.71
CA VAL A 65 16.34 -14.57 -13.38
C VAL A 65 17.73 -13.93 -13.29
N SER A 66 18.50 -13.91 -14.38
CA SER A 66 19.85 -13.36 -14.38
C SER A 66 20.18 -12.58 -15.65
N PHE A 67 20.97 -11.52 -15.49
CA PHE A 67 21.38 -10.67 -16.61
C PHE A 67 22.22 -11.40 -17.68
N PRO A 68 23.17 -12.30 -17.35
CA PRO A 68 23.89 -13.07 -18.38
C PRO A 68 22.97 -13.97 -19.22
N ARG A 69 21.93 -14.55 -18.61
CA ARG A 69 20.94 -15.35 -19.34
C ARG A 69 20.10 -14.46 -20.25
N LEU A 70 19.73 -13.26 -19.78
CA LEU A 70 19.01 -12.27 -20.58
C LEU A 70 19.79 -11.88 -21.85
N THR A 71 21.09 -11.61 -21.73
CA THR A 71 21.92 -11.24 -22.90
C THR A 71 22.08 -12.39 -23.89
N GLN A 72 22.16 -13.63 -23.41
CA GLN A 72 22.14 -14.82 -24.27
C GLN A 72 20.80 -14.97 -25.02
N ILE A 73 19.68 -14.77 -24.33
CA ILE A 73 18.35 -14.79 -24.95
C ILE A 73 18.24 -13.68 -26.00
N HIS A 74 18.66 -12.45 -25.67
CA HIS A 74 18.65 -11.33 -26.61
C HIS A 74 19.56 -11.59 -27.83
N ALA A 75 20.75 -12.18 -27.64
CA ALA A 75 21.62 -12.56 -28.75
C ALA A 75 20.97 -13.61 -29.67
N ARG A 76 20.22 -14.59 -29.11
CA ARG A 76 19.43 -15.55 -29.89
C ARG A 76 18.34 -14.83 -30.69
N ILE A 77 17.61 -13.89 -30.08
CA ILE A 77 16.57 -13.06 -30.74
C ILE A 77 17.14 -12.28 -31.93
N VAL A 78 18.31 -11.65 -31.76
CA VAL A 78 19.00 -10.91 -32.84
C VAL A 78 19.41 -11.87 -33.96
N ARG A 79 20.00 -13.02 -33.63
CA ARG A 79 20.46 -14.03 -34.61
C ARG A 79 19.32 -14.59 -35.47
N HIS A 80 18.12 -14.72 -34.90
CA HIS A 80 16.93 -15.20 -35.60
C HIS A 80 16.12 -14.09 -36.29
N ALA A 81 16.65 -12.86 -36.35
CA ALA A 81 16.04 -11.70 -37.03
C ALA A 81 14.63 -11.31 -36.54
N ILE A 82 14.27 -11.69 -35.31
CA ILE A 82 12.98 -11.34 -34.68
C ILE A 82 13.08 -10.11 -33.75
N TYR A 83 14.21 -9.41 -33.76
CA TYR A 83 14.47 -8.23 -32.92
C TYR A 83 13.59 -7.02 -33.26
N SER A 84 13.05 -6.96 -34.47
CA SER A 84 12.10 -5.93 -34.90
C SER A 84 10.68 -6.15 -34.40
N SER A 85 10.39 -7.33 -33.80
CA SER A 85 9.10 -7.63 -33.20
C SER A 85 8.88 -6.79 -31.94
N ASN A 86 7.91 -5.90 -32.00
CA ASN A 86 7.51 -5.03 -30.90
C ASN A 86 7.12 -5.81 -29.63
N LEU A 87 6.50 -6.98 -29.79
CA LEU A 87 6.08 -7.84 -28.68
C LEU A 87 7.29 -8.47 -27.97
N VAL A 88 8.26 -8.96 -28.74
CA VAL A 88 9.51 -9.53 -28.22
C VAL A 88 10.34 -8.45 -27.52
N ALA A 89 10.46 -7.27 -28.15
CA ALA A 89 11.14 -6.13 -27.55
C ALA A 89 10.47 -5.70 -26.23
N ALA A 90 9.15 -5.67 -26.15
CA ALA A 90 8.43 -5.29 -24.93
C ALA A 90 8.69 -6.28 -23.79
N LYS A 91 8.69 -7.59 -24.07
CA LYS A 91 9.02 -8.61 -23.06
C LYS A 91 10.49 -8.56 -22.64
N LEU A 92 11.41 -8.28 -23.57
CA LEU A 92 12.82 -8.04 -23.24
C LEU A 92 12.95 -6.84 -22.30
N VAL A 93 12.31 -5.72 -22.64
CA VAL A 93 12.28 -4.50 -21.82
C VAL A 93 11.74 -4.79 -20.41
N SER A 94 10.59 -5.46 -20.29
CA SER A 94 10.05 -5.83 -18.98
C SER A 94 11.03 -6.68 -18.17
N ALA A 95 11.69 -7.67 -18.79
CA ALA A 95 12.69 -8.50 -18.12
C ALA A 95 13.94 -7.70 -17.70
N CYS A 96 14.34 -6.66 -18.46
CA CYS A 96 15.42 -5.75 -18.07
C CYS A 96 15.07 -5.00 -16.79
N PHE A 97 13.85 -4.46 -16.70
CA PHE A 97 13.39 -3.74 -15.51
C PHE A 97 13.25 -4.64 -14.29
N SER A 98 12.73 -5.87 -14.45
CA SER A 98 12.67 -6.85 -13.36
C SER A 98 14.05 -7.27 -12.83
N LEU A 99 15.11 -7.07 -13.61
CA LEU A 99 16.50 -7.36 -13.22
C LEU A 99 17.29 -6.09 -12.83
N ASP A 100 16.62 -4.95 -12.66
CA ASP A 100 17.20 -3.64 -12.36
C ASP A 100 18.28 -3.22 -13.38
N ARG A 101 17.97 -3.37 -14.68
CA ARG A 101 18.85 -3.00 -15.81
C ARG A 101 18.19 -2.00 -16.77
N PRO A 102 17.82 -0.79 -16.30
CA PRO A 102 17.15 0.22 -17.12
C PRO A 102 17.99 0.65 -18.35
N SER A 103 19.31 0.84 -18.20
CA SER A 103 20.18 1.21 -19.33
C SER A 103 20.29 0.13 -20.43
N TYR A 104 19.97 -1.13 -20.11
CA TYR A 104 19.86 -2.17 -21.13
C TYR A 104 18.51 -2.09 -21.84
N ALA A 105 17.43 -1.83 -21.09
CA ALA A 105 16.10 -1.58 -21.66
C ALA A 105 16.13 -0.42 -22.66
N ASP A 106 16.77 0.72 -22.32
CA ASP A 106 16.93 1.87 -23.21
C ASP A 106 17.61 1.49 -24.53
N ARG A 107 18.64 0.63 -24.45
CA ARG A 107 19.33 0.13 -25.64
C ARG A 107 18.42 -0.75 -26.48
N VAL A 108 17.68 -1.68 -25.88
CA VAL A 108 16.72 -2.51 -26.63
C VAL A 108 15.69 -1.62 -27.33
N PHE A 109 15.15 -0.65 -26.61
CA PHE A 109 14.15 0.29 -27.12
C PHE A 109 14.67 1.11 -28.31
N ALA A 110 15.88 1.68 -28.19
CA ALA A 110 16.50 2.51 -29.23
C ALA A 110 16.76 1.77 -30.55
N HIS A 111 16.85 0.43 -30.53
CA HIS A 111 17.07 -0.39 -31.73
C HIS A 111 15.76 -0.78 -32.44
N VAL A 112 14.60 -0.43 -31.89
CA VAL A 112 13.30 -0.69 -32.53
C VAL A 112 12.92 0.53 -33.38
N PRO A 113 12.88 0.43 -34.73
CA PRO A 113 12.71 1.60 -35.61
C PRO A 113 11.35 2.28 -35.50
N ARG A 114 10.32 1.52 -35.11
CA ARG A 114 8.94 2.03 -34.87
C ARG A 114 8.37 1.34 -33.62
N PRO A 115 8.66 1.88 -32.43
CA PRO A 115 8.12 1.37 -31.19
C PRO A 115 6.60 1.52 -31.17
N SER A 116 5.90 0.42 -30.94
CA SER A 116 4.45 0.38 -30.74
C SER A 116 4.06 1.02 -29.41
N PRO A 117 2.81 1.51 -29.26
CA PRO A 117 2.31 2.01 -27.96
C PRO A 117 2.53 1.02 -26.81
N PHE A 118 2.40 -0.28 -27.06
CA PHE A 118 2.67 -1.32 -26.07
C PHE A 118 4.13 -1.34 -25.56
N LEU A 119 5.10 -1.11 -26.45
CA LEU A 119 6.51 -1.04 -26.09
C LEU A 119 6.82 0.24 -25.30
N TRP A 120 6.26 1.39 -25.70
CA TRP A 120 6.32 2.63 -24.92
C TRP A 120 5.76 2.44 -23.50
N ASN A 121 4.56 1.86 -23.40
CA ASN A 121 3.92 1.55 -22.13
C ASN A 121 4.76 0.62 -21.24
N SER A 122 5.50 -0.31 -21.85
CA SER A 122 6.42 -1.19 -21.12
C SER A 122 7.63 -0.44 -20.54
N MET A 123 8.17 0.55 -21.27
CA MET A 123 9.24 1.42 -20.77
C MET A 123 8.76 2.29 -19.61
N ILE A 124 7.61 2.94 -19.77
CA ILE A 124 7.02 3.81 -18.74
C ILE A 124 6.75 3.00 -17.46
N LYS A 125 6.06 1.85 -17.57
CA LYS A 125 5.79 0.96 -16.41
C LYS A 125 7.07 0.50 -15.73
N GLY A 126 8.10 0.19 -16.51
CA GLY A 126 9.38 -0.24 -15.99
C GLY A 126 10.07 0.83 -15.13
N TYR A 127 10.10 2.08 -15.61
CA TYR A 127 10.67 3.19 -14.86
C TYR A 127 9.87 3.55 -13.60
N VAL A 128 8.54 3.57 -13.70
CA VAL A 128 7.66 3.77 -12.53
C VAL A 128 7.88 2.68 -11.49
N GLY A 129 8.00 1.41 -11.91
CA GLY A 129 8.26 0.29 -11.00
C GLY A 129 9.59 0.35 -10.25
N LEU A 130 10.57 1.11 -10.75
CA LEU A 130 11.84 1.38 -10.08
C LEU A 130 11.84 2.69 -9.26
N GLY A 131 10.70 3.39 -9.18
CA GLY A 131 10.60 4.72 -8.53
C GLY A 131 11.29 5.84 -9.31
N ARG A 132 11.66 5.61 -10.59
CA ARG A 132 12.35 6.56 -11.47
C ARG A 132 11.34 7.39 -12.26
N HIS A 133 10.54 8.19 -11.55
CA HIS A 133 9.40 8.90 -12.13
C HIS A 133 9.80 9.95 -13.18
N CYS A 134 10.92 10.66 -13.01
CA CYS A 134 11.44 11.61 -14.00
C CYS A 134 11.80 10.94 -15.33
N ASP A 135 12.36 9.73 -15.29
CA ASP A 135 12.70 8.99 -16.52
C ASP A 135 11.43 8.48 -17.21
N ALA A 136 10.44 8.02 -16.44
CA ALA A 136 9.13 7.66 -16.96
C ALA A 136 8.46 8.84 -17.68
N LEU A 137 8.56 10.05 -17.11
CA LEU A 137 8.06 11.29 -17.71
C LEU A 137 8.73 11.61 -19.03
N LEU A 138 10.06 11.53 -19.09
CA LEU A 138 10.80 11.73 -20.33
C LEU A 138 10.34 10.75 -21.40
N VAL A 139 10.20 9.46 -21.09
CA VAL A 139 9.70 8.47 -22.05
C VAL A 139 8.27 8.79 -22.50
N PHE A 140 7.40 9.20 -21.57
CA PHE A 140 6.01 9.55 -21.88
C PHE A 140 5.90 10.78 -22.79
N ASP A 141 6.66 11.84 -22.54
CA ASP A 141 6.61 13.06 -23.36
C ASP A 141 7.06 12.78 -24.80
N HIS A 142 8.02 11.88 -25.00
CA HIS A 142 8.50 11.46 -26.32
C HIS A 142 7.59 10.45 -27.04
N MET A 143 6.57 9.91 -26.36
CA MET A 143 5.59 9.01 -26.99
C MET A 143 4.74 9.80 -28.00
N PRO A 144 4.74 9.42 -29.30
CA PRO A 144 4.03 10.17 -30.35
C PRO A 144 2.52 10.21 -30.16
N ASP A 145 1.92 9.04 -29.92
CA ASP A 145 0.48 8.87 -29.71
C ASP A 145 0.26 8.28 -28.32
N LYS A 146 -0.09 9.12 -27.36
CA LYS A 146 -0.35 8.71 -25.98
C LYS A 146 -1.71 8.01 -25.93
N ASP A 147 -1.73 6.75 -25.49
CA ASP A 147 -2.97 6.00 -25.30
C ASP A 147 -3.44 6.07 -23.84
N VAL A 148 -4.67 5.57 -23.58
CA VAL A 148 -5.24 5.54 -22.22
C VAL A 148 -4.34 4.78 -21.26
N VAL A 149 -3.64 3.74 -21.71
CA VAL A 149 -2.74 2.96 -20.86
C VAL A 149 -1.52 3.78 -20.43
N ALA A 150 -0.94 4.57 -21.32
CA ALA A 150 0.17 5.47 -21.00
C ALA A 150 -0.27 6.49 -19.94
N TRP A 151 -1.43 7.13 -20.15
CA TRP A 151 -2.00 8.07 -19.19
C TRP A 151 -2.33 7.40 -17.84
N ASN A 152 -2.90 6.19 -17.83
CA ASN A 152 -3.17 5.43 -16.59
C ASN A 152 -1.91 5.21 -15.76
N VAL A 153 -0.80 4.84 -16.40
CA VAL A 153 0.47 4.61 -15.70
C VAL A 153 1.04 5.92 -15.17
N MET A 154 1.00 6.99 -15.96
CA MET A 154 1.51 8.29 -15.53
C MET A 154 0.69 8.89 -14.40
N LEU A 155 -0.62 8.85 -14.49
CA LEU A 155 -1.51 9.37 -13.45
C LEU A 155 -1.41 8.58 -12.15
N SER A 156 -1.27 7.26 -12.22
CA SER A 156 -0.94 6.45 -11.03
C SER A 156 0.40 6.86 -10.42
N SER A 157 1.40 7.15 -11.26
CA SER A 157 2.72 7.59 -10.81
C SER A 157 2.68 8.99 -10.18
N TYR A 158 1.91 9.92 -10.75
CA TYR A 158 1.76 11.27 -10.21
C TYR A 158 0.98 11.27 -8.91
N ALA A 159 -0.12 10.51 -8.83
CA ALA A 159 -0.90 10.33 -7.62
C ALA A 159 -0.06 9.95 -6.39
N CYS A 160 0.99 9.13 -6.58
CA CYS A 160 1.89 8.74 -5.49
C CYS A 160 2.90 9.84 -5.07
N LEU A 161 3.03 10.91 -5.85
CA LEU A 161 4.00 11.99 -5.63
C LEU A 161 3.33 13.31 -5.27
N ASP A 162 2.35 13.73 -6.09
CA ASP A 162 1.64 15.00 -6.00
C ASP A 162 0.32 14.92 -6.79
N LEU A 163 -0.81 15.13 -6.10
CA LEU A 163 -2.13 15.10 -6.74
C LEU A 163 -2.41 16.34 -7.58
N SER A 164 -1.76 17.48 -7.34
CA SER A 164 -1.88 18.65 -8.22
C SER A 164 -1.35 18.33 -9.62
N GLU A 165 -0.17 17.71 -9.71
CA GLU A 165 0.41 17.23 -10.96
C GLU A 165 -0.46 16.14 -11.61
N SER A 166 -1.03 15.24 -10.80
CA SER A 166 -1.97 14.24 -11.29
C SER A 166 -3.23 14.89 -11.89
N MET A 167 -3.81 15.92 -11.25
CA MET A 167 -4.97 16.64 -11.77
C MET A 167 -4.64 17.42 -13.06
N ILE A 168 -3.45 18.02 -13.15
CA ILE A 168 -2.97 18.69 -14.38
C ILE A 168 -2.82 17.66 -15.51
N ALA A 169 -2.19 16.52 -15.24
CA ALA A 169 -2.05 15.43 -16.19
C ALA A 169 -3.42 14.89 -16.64
N PHE A 170 -4.38 14.79 -15.73
CA PHE A 170 -5.74 14.35 -16.03
C PHE A 170 -6.43 15.34 -16.97
N HIS A 171 -6.27 16.64 -16.73
CA HIS A 171 -6.80 17.67 -17.62
C HIS A 171 -6.14 17.63 -19.01
N ARG A 172 -4.82 17.42 -19.08
CA ARG A 172 -4.11 17.25 -20.35
C ARG A 172 -4.62 16.04 -21.14
N MET A 173 -4.87 14.91 -20.47
CA MET A 173 -5.47 13.73 -21.12
C MET A 173 -6.83 14.05 -21.75
N GLN A 174 -7.65 14.87 -21.08
CA GLN A 174 -8.95 15.29 -21.60
C GLN A 174 -8.81 16.20 -22.82
N LEU A 175 -7.83 17.11 -22.83
CA LEU A 175 -7.54 17.97 -23.97
C LEU A 175 -7.08 17.17 -25.20
N ASP A 176 -6.43 16.03 -24.98
CA ASP A 176 -6.09 15.05 -26.03
C ASP A 176 -7.32 14.26 -26.54
N GLY A 177 -8.53 14.56 -26.03
CA GLY A 177 -9.78 13.92 -26.43
C GLY A 177 -10.00 12.54 -25.85
N LEU A 178 -9.16 12.11 -24.89
CA LEU A 178 -9.26 10.82 -24.24
C LEU A 178 -10.17 10.89 -23.02
N LYS A 179 -11.03 9.89 -22.85
CA LYS A 179 -11.88 9.73 -21.68
C LYS A 179 -11.23 8.75 -20.69
N PRO A 180 -11.26 9.06 -19.38
CA PRO A 180 -10.83 8.13 -18.35
C PRO A 180 -11.64 6.84 -18.40
N ASP A 181 -10.97 5.70 -18.22
CA ASP A 181 -11.63 4.42 -18.02
C ASP A 181 -11.88 4.15 -16.52
N LYS A 182 -12.51 3.02 -16.21
CA LYS A 182 -12.78 2.62 -14.82
C LYS A 182 -11.50 2.47 -13.99
N VAL A 183 -10.42 2.00 -14.61
CA VAL A 183 -9.13 1.79 -13.93
C VAL A 183 -8.58 3.14 -13.49
N MET A 184 -8.59 4.12 -14.38
CA MET A 184 -8.23 5.50 -14.05
C MET A 184 -9.09 6.08 -12.93
N ALA A 185 -10.41 5.88 -13.01
CA ALA A 185 -11.32 6.43 -12.01
C ALA A 185 -10.97 5.89 -10.61
N VAL A 186 -10.72 4.59 -10.48
CA VAL A 186 -10.30 3.96 -9.21
C VAL A 186 -8.96 4.52 -8.74
N THR A 187 -7.96 4.64 -9.62
CA THR A 187 -6.65 5.21 -9.27
C THR A 187 -6.77 6.64 -8.73
N MET A 188 -7.52 7.50 -9.43
CA MET A 188 -7.71 8.90 -9.02
C MET A 188 -8.45 9.00 -7.69
N LEU A 189 -9.51 8.21 -7.51
CA LEU A 189 -10.25 8.17 -6.25
C LEU A 189 -9.38 7.70 -5.08
N SER A 190 -8.55 6.67 -5.28
CA SER A 190 -7.59 6.21 -4.25
C SER A 190 -6.59 7.31 -3.89
N ALA A 191 -6.06 8.03 -4.88
CA ALA A 191 -5.13 9.13 -4.64
C ALA A 191 -5.76 10.27 -3.84
N ILE A 192 -6.99 10.65 -4.21
CA ILE A 192 -7.78 11.66 -3.51
C ILE A 192 -8.07 11.21 -2.07
N ALA A 193 -8.41 9.93 -1.89
CA ALA A 193 -8.69 9.32 -0.59
C ALA A 193 -7.48 9.40 0.35
N ASP A 194 -6.30 9.02 -0.15
CA ASP A 194 -5.06 9.00 0.63
C ASP A 194 -4.59 10.41 1.01
N LEU A 195 -5.00 11.43 0.24
CA LEU A 195 -4.75 12.85 0.52
C LEU A 195 -5.90 13.54 1.25
N GLY A 196 -7.01 12.86 1.52
CA GLY A 196 -8.14 13.42 2.26
C GLY A 196 -8.79 14.64 1.61
N MET A 197 -8.70 14.83 0.29
CA MET A 197 -9.26 16.01 -0.41
C MET A 197 -10.71 15.81 -0.82
N LEU A 198 -11.63 16.24 0.05
CA LEU A 198 -13.06 16.00 -0.12
C LEU A 198 -13.64 16.74 -1.34
N ASP A 199 -13.22 17.98 -1.58
CA ASP A 199 -13.79 18.79 -2.66
C ASP A 199 -13.36 18.25 -4.04
N SER A 200 -12.10 17.83 -4.15
CA SER A 200 -11.58 17.11 -5.33
C SER A 200 -12.34 15.79 -5.54
N GLY A 201 -12.62 15.05 -4.46
CA GLY A 201 -13.39 13.81 -4.48
C GLY A 201 -14.81 13.99 -4.98
N LYS A 202 -15.52 15.01 -4.47
CA LYS A 202 -16.88 15.36 -4.91
C LYS A 202 -16.90 15.76 -6.39
N TRP A 203 -15.96 16.61 -6.81
CA TRP A 203 -15.82 16.99 -8.22
C TRP A 203 -15.60 15.76 -9.12
N PHE A 204 -14.70 14.85 -8.71
CA PHE A 204 -14.39 13.66 -9.49
C PHE A 204 -15.56 12.67 -9.52
N HIS A 205 -16.31 12.53 -8.43
CA HIS A 205 -17.53 11.72 -8.41
C HIS A 205 -18.60 12.28 -9.36
N GLU A 206 -18.81 13.60 -9.38
CA GLU A 206 -19.67 14.22 -10.39
C GLU A 206 -19.16 13.99 -11.81
N TYR A 207 -17.85 14.05 -12.02
CA TYR A 207 -17.24 13.77 -13.31
C TYR A 207 -17.53 12.34 -13.79
N VAL A 208 -17.38 11.34 -12.90
CA VAL A 208 -17.71 9.93 -13.16
C VAL A 208 -19.17 9.79 -13.60
N LYS A 209 -20.10 10.46 -12.89
CA LYS A 209 -21.54 10.46 -13.22
C LYS A 209 -21.80 11.15 -14.58
N LYS A 210 -21.27 12.35 -14.81
CA LYS A 210 -21.47 13.13 -16.05
C LYS A 210 -20.89 12.47 -17.30
N ASN A 211 -19.84 11.67 -17.15
CA ASN A 211 -19.21 10.96 -18.26
C ASN A 211 -19.69 9.51 -18.42
N GLU A 212 -20.76 9.13 -17.71
CA GLU A 212 -21.40 7.81 -17.80
C GLU A 212 -20.41 6.66 -17.53
N ILE A 213 -19.39 6.91 -16.69
CA ILE A 213 -18.49 5.85 -16.23
C ILE A 213 -19.30 4.98 -15.28
N ALA A 214 -19.57 3.73 -15.68
CA ALA A 214 -20.41 2.84 -14.90
C ALA A 214 -19.86 2.60 -13.49
N ILE A 215 -20.66 2.97 -12.48
CA ILE A 215 -20.39 2.75 -11.06
C ILE A 215 -20.78 1.30 -10.72
N ASP A 216 -19.88 0.37 -11.01
CA ASP A 216 -19.98 -1.02 -10.57
C ASP A 216 -19.35 -1.20 -9.17
N ALA A 217 -19.24 -2.44 -8.70
CA ALA A 217 -18.65 -2.74 -7.40
C ALA A 217 -17.23 -2.15 -7.23
N TYR A 218 -16.43 -2.05 -8.30
CA TYR A 218 -15.05 -1.58 -8.22
C TYR A 218 -14.98 -0.06 -8.06
N VAL A 219 -15.68 0.67 -8.94
CA VAL A 219 -15.72 2.14 -8.86
C VAL A 219 -16.50 2.60 -7.63
N GLY A 220 -17.61 1.93 -7.31
CA GLY A 220 -18.40 2.18 -6.11
C GLY A 220 -17.58 1.98 -4.84
N ASN A 221 -16.82 0.88 -4.75
CA ASN A 221 -15.92 0.66 -3.61
C ASN A 221 -14.88 1.77 -3.44
N ALA A 222 -14.26 2.22 -4.54
CA ALA A 222 -13.29 3.30 -4.50
C ALA A 222 -13.92 4.64 -4.06
N LEU A 223 -15.17 4.91 -4.44
CA LEU A 223 -15.92 6.07 -3.96
C LEU A 223 -16.24 5.97 -2.47
N VAL A 224 -16.65 4.79 -1.97
CA VAL A 224 -16.88 4.55 -0.54
C VAL A 224 -15.61 4.80 0.27
N ASP A 225 -14.47 4.21 -0.15
CA ASP A 225 -13.17 4.42 0.51
C ASP A 225 -12.76 5.89 0.51
N MET A 226 -12.92 6.57 -0.64
CA MET A 226 -12.61 7.99 -0.79
C MET A 226 -13.43 8.85 0.17
N TYR A 227 -14.75 8.75 0.16
CA TYR A 227 -15.59 9.55 1.05
C TYR A 227 -15.31 9.27 2.53
N ALA A 228 -15.11 8.00 2.90
CA ALA A 228 -14.81 7.62 4.28
C ALA A 228 -13.48 8.23 4.76
N LYS A 229 -12.40 8.13 3.97
CA LYS A 229 -11.08 8.70 4.30
C LYS A 229 -11.06 10.23 4.25
N CYS A 230 -11.84 10.84 3.36
CA CYS A 230 -12.03 12.30 3.30
C CYS A 230 -12.94 12.86 4.40
N GLY A 231 -13.37 12.03 5.36
CA GLY A 231 -14.12 12.47 6.52
C GLY A 231 -15.63 12.64 6.30
N SER A 232 -16.17 12.26 5.14
CA SER A 232 -17.61 12.35 4.83
C SER A 232 -18.27 10.96 4.85
N ILE A 233 -18.44 10.40 6.05
CA ILE A 233 -18.95 9.04 6.22
C ILE A 233 -20.42 8.88 5.76
N GLN A 234 -21.21 9.95 5.83
CA GLN A 234 -22.59 9.95 5.33
C GLN A 234 -22.64 9.82 3.80
N ASP A 235 -21.77 10.54 3.07
CA ASP A 235 -21.67 10.41 1.62
C ASP A 235 -21.15 9.01 1.23
N ALA A 236 -20.20 8.45 2.01
CA ALA A 236 -19.73 7.08 1.81
C ALA A 236 -20.88 6.08 1.94
N ARG A 237 -21.75 6.25 2.95
CA ARG A 237 -22.94 5.41 3.14
C ARG A 237 -23.93 5.53 1.98
N LEU A 238 -24.19 6.75 1.48
CA LEU A 238 -25.06 6.96 0.33
C LEU A 238 -24.54 6.23 -0.92
N VAL A 239 -23.24 6.36 -1.21
CA VAL A 239 -22.61 5.64 -2.32
C VAL A 239 -22.70 4.13 -2.10
N PHE A 240 -22.40 3.65 -0.90
CA PHE A 240 -22.50 2.23 -0.56
C PHE A 240 -23.90 1.70 -0.86
N ASP A 241 -24.94 2.39 -0.40
CA ASP A 241 -26.35 2.00 -0.62
C ASP A 241 -26.72 2.00 -2.11
N GLU A 242 -26.17 2.92 -2.93
CA GLU A 242 -26.36 2.98 -4.40
C GLU A 242 -25.74 1.78 -5.16
N ILE A 243 -24.76 1.06 -4.60
CA ILE A 243 -24.13 -0.08 -5.27
C ILE A 243 -25.11 -1.26 -5.36
N ILE A 244 -25.59 -1.55 -6.57
CA ILE A 244 -26.58 -2.62 -6.84
C ILE A 244 -26.03 -4.01 -6.51
N ARG A 245 -24.79 -4.32 -6.93
CA ARG A 245 -24.13 -5.61 -6.71
C ARG A 245 -22.85 -5.39 -5.91
N LYS A 246 -22.98 -5.41 -4.59
CA LYS A 246 -21.85 -5.30 -3.66
C LYS A 246 -21.03 -6.59 -3.68
N ASN A 247 -19.72 -6.47 -3.59
CA ASN A 247 -18.82 -7.58 -3.26
C ASN A 247 -18.32 -7.41 -1.81
N ILE A 248 -17.56 -8.38 -1.30
CA ILE A 248 -17.03 -8.31 0.07
C ILE A 248 -16.16 -7.06 0.30
N SER A 249 -15.44 -6.59 -0.72
CA SER A 249 -14.64 -5.36 -0.64
C SER A 249 -15.50 -4.14 -0.32
N CYS A 250 -16.68 -3.99 -0.94
CA CYS A 250 -17.62 -2.91 -0.62
C CYS A 250 -18.00 -2.89 0.86
N TYR A 251 -18.30 -4.06 1.43
CA TYR A 251 -18.62 -4.20 2.85
C TYR A 251 -17.41 -3.85 3.72
N ASN A 252 -16.23 -4.38 3.39
CA ASN A 252 -15.00 -4.11 4.13
C ASN A 252 -14.68 -2.61 4.16
N SER A 253 -14.74 -1.91 3.03
CA SER A 253 -14.50 -0.46 2.97
C SER A 253 -15.50 0.33 3.82
N MET A 254 -16.78 -0.04 3.82
CA MET A 254 -17.79 0.62 4.65
C MET A 254 -17.58 0.35 6.14
N ILE A 255 -17.27 -0.90 6.53
CA ILE A 255 -17.01 -1.28 7.93
C ILE A 255 -15.75 -0.55 8.46
N PHE A 256 -14.65 -0.54 7.69
CA PHE A 256 -13.46 0.21 8.05
C PHE A 256 -13.73 1.71 8.14
N GLY A 257 -14.51 2.27 7.22
CA GLY A 257 -14.94 3.66 7.25
C GLY A 257 -15.68 3.99 8.54
N LEU A 258 -16.71 3.21 8.89
CA LEU A 258 -17.47 3.41 10.13
C LEU A 258 -16.59 3.23 11.38
N ALA A 259 -15.70 2.24 11.38
CA ALA A 259 -14.72 2.02 12.45
C ALA A 259 -13.80 3.21 12.67
N ALA A 260 -13.26 3.81 11.60
CA ALA A 260 -12.40 4.98 11.67
C ALA A 260 -13.16 6.19 12.25
N HIS A 261 -14.46 6.29 11.98
CA HIS A 261 -15.33 7.34 12.50
C HIS A 261 -15.92 7.05 13.90
N GLY A 262 -15.54 5.95 14.53
CA GLY A 262 -16.04 5.56 15.86
C GLY A 262 -17.51 5.09 15.88
N LEU A 263 -18.06 4.74 14.72
CA LEU A 263 -19.44 4.28 14.54
C LEU A 263 -19.50 2.75 14.53
N GLY A 264 -18.96 2.11 15.58
CA GLY A 264 -18.81 0.65 15.63
C GLY A 264 -20.12 -0.12 15.60
N GLU A 265 -21.18 0.39 16.20
CA GLU A 265 -22.50 -0.26 16.15
C GLU A 265 -23.03 -0.33 14.72
N GLU A 266 -22.98 0.78 13.97
CA GLU A 266 -23.32 0.81 12.55
C GLU A 266 -22.42 -0.11 11.72
N ALA A 267 -21.13 -0.19 12.07
CA ALA A 267 -20.19 -1.10 11.40
C ALA A 267 -20.60 -2.58 11.57
N LEU A 268 -21.08 -2.95 12.77
CA LEU A 268 -21.60 -4.28 13.04
C LEU A 268 -22.93 -4.53 12.31
N GLU A 269 -23.78 -3.52 12.13
CA GLU A 269 -24.99 -3.64 11.30
C GLU A 269 -24.65 -3.94 9.84
N ILE A 270 -23.64 -3.25 9.28
CA ILE A 270 -23.15 -3.52 7.92
C ILE A 270 -22.55 -4.92 7.80
N PHE A 271 -21.82 -5.38 8.82
CA PHE A 271 -21.33 -6.76 8.86
C PHE A 271 -22.46 -7.79 8.89
N THR A 272 -23.49 -7.59 9.72
CA THR A 272 -24.66 -8.47 9.74
C THR A 272 -25.42 -8.46 8.41
N ASP A 273 -25.47 -7.34 7.71
CA ASP A 273 -26.00 -7.31 6.34
C ASP A 273 -25.15 -8.17 5.39
N ALA A 274 -23.82 -8.06 5.47
CA ALA A 274 -22.91 -8.92 4.69
C ALA A 274 -23.17 -10.41 4.94
N GLU A 275 -23.30 -10.82 6.22
CA GLU A 275 -23.63 -12.21 6.59
C GLU A 275 -24.96 -12.67 5.97
N ARG A 276 -26.00 -11.83 6.01
CA ARG A 276 -27.33 -12.15 5.47
C ARG A 276 -27.34 -12.34 3.96
N THR A 277 -26.46 -11.64 3.24
CA THR A 277 -26.34 -11.81 1.78
C THR A 277 -25.68 -13.13 1.37
N GLY A 278 -25.03 -13.83 2.32
CA GLY A 278 -24.27 -15.05 2.04
C GLY A 278 -22.98 -14.79 1.26
N ILE A 279 -22.52 -13.54 1.16
CA ILE A 279 -21.18 -13.23 0.66
C ILE A 279 -20.16 -13.84 1.63
N GLY A 280 -19.16 -14.52 1.08
CA GLY A 280 -18.12 -15.16 1.88
C GLY A 280 -17.34 -14.14 2.70
N ILE A 281 -17.43 -14.27 4.03
CA ILE A 281 -16.63 -13.50 4.98
C ILE A 281 -15.17 -13.95 4.89
N ASP A 282 -14.26 -12.99 4.77
CA ASP A 282 -12.83 -13.23 4.64
C ASP A 282 -12.03 -12.67 5.81
N ASP A 283 -10.71 -12.92 5.79
CA ASP A 283 -9.76 -12.43 6.78
C ASP A 283 -9.85 -10.90 6.97
N ILE A 284 -10.03 -10.15 5.88
CA ILE A 284 -10.07 -8.68 5.87
C ILE A 284 -11.34 -8.19 6.57
N THR A 285 -12.46 -8.87 6.34
CA THR A 285 -13.74 -8.54 6.97
C THR A 285 -13.65 -8.66 8.50
N MET A 286 -13.02 -9.73 8.99
CA MET A 286 -12.86 -9.94 10.44
C MET A 286 -11.92 -8.91 11.07
N THR A 287 -10.85 -8.51 10.37
CA THR A 287 -10.01 -7.38 10.80
C THR A 287 -10.83 -6.10 10.90
N ALA A 288 -11.72 -5.82 9.95
CA ALA A 288 -12.57 -4.63 9.96
C ALA A 288 -13.53 -4.62 11.17
N VAL A 289 -14.18 -5.75 11.44
CA VAL A 289 -15.10 -5.92 12.58
C VAL A 289 -14.39 -5.73 13.93
N LEU A 290 -13.24 -6.38 14.11
CA LEU A 290 -12.47 -6.24 15.35
C LEU A 290 -11.92 -4.82 15.53
N THR A 291 -11.51 -4.17 14.45
CA THR A 291 -11.11 -2.76 14.46
C THR A 291 -12.27 -1.85 14.88
N ALA A 292 -13.47 -2.08 14.34
CA ALA A 292 -14.68 -1.34 14.71
C ALA A 292 -15.01 -1.48 16.20
N CYS A 293 -14.89 -2.71 16.73
CA CYS A 293 -15.09 -2.98 18.14
C CYS A 293 -14.05 -2.24 18.99
N SER A 294 -12.76 -2.30 18.62
CA SER A 294 -11.68 -1.59 19.31
C SER A 294 -11.92 -0.09 19.39
N HIS A 295 -12.25 0.52 18.24
CA HIS A 295 -12.42 1.97 18.13
C HIS A 295 -13.65 2.49 18.87
N SER A 296 -14.65 1.64 19.07
CA SER A 296 -15.92 2.02 19.71
C SER A 296 -16.06 1.45 21.14
N GLY A 297 -15.02 0.78 21.66
CA GLY A 297 -15.03 0.19 22.99
C GLY A 297 -16.03 -0.96 23.18
N LEU A 298 -16.41 -1.65 22.10
CA LEU A 298 -17.36 -2.77 22.12
C LEU A 298 -16.65 -4.06 22.54
N VAL A 299 -16.17 -4.11 23.79
CA VAL A 299 -15.28 -5.19 24.27
C VAL A 299 -15.91 -6.58 24.14
N GLU A 300 -17.14 -6.72 24.61
CA GLU A 300 -17.82 -8.03 24.62
C GLU A 300 -18.13 -8.52 23.20
N GLU A 301 -18.52 -7.63 22.29
CA GLU A 301 -18.74 -8.00 20.88
C GLU A 301 -17.42 -8.34 20.18
N GLY A 302 -16.34 -7.59 20.42
CA GLY A 302 -15.02 -7.90 19.86
C GLY A 302 -14.50 -9.27 20.30
N LEU A 303 -14.61 -9.60 21.58
CA LEU A 303 -14.23 -10.92 22.12
C LEU A 303 -15.13 -12.04 21.59
N LYS A 304 -16.42 -11.79 21.40
CA LYS A 304 -17.35 -12.73 20.78
C LYS A 304 -16.97 -13.00 19.33
N TYR A 305 -16.74 -11.96 18.52
CA TYR A 305 -16.39 -12.10 17.12
C TYR A 305 -15.03 -12.78 16.90
N PHE A 306 -14.07 -12.50 17.77
CA PHE A 306 -12.77 -13.19 17.77
C PHE A 306 -12.92 -14.71 17.97
N LYS A 307 -13.82 -15.15 18.86
CA LYS A 307 -14.12 -16.58 19.06
C LYS A 307 -14.89 -17.18 17.89
N THR A 308 -15.86 -16.46 17.32
CA THR A 308 -16.65 -16.96 16.18
C THR A 308 -15.83 -17.05 14.90
N MET A 309 -14.80 -16.21 14.74
CA MET A 309 -13.86 -16.25 13.62
C MET A 309 -13.31 -17.66 13.38
N GLN A 310 -12.82 -18.31 14.44
CA GLN A 310 -12.29 -19.66 14.35
C GLN A 310 -13.42 -20.70 14.26
N ASN A 311 -14.45 -20.58 15.10
CA ASN A 311 -15.45 -21.64 15.28
C ASN A 311 -16.50 -21.70 14.16
N VAL A 312 -16.83 -20.58 13.54
CA VAL A 312 -17.89 -20.45 12.53
C VAL A 312 -17.29 -20.23 11.15
N TYR A 313 -16.31 -19.33 11.05
CA TYR A 313 -15.71 -18.96 9.77
C TYR A 313 -14.48 -19.80 9.39
N GLY A 314 -13.94 -20.59 10.32
CA GLY A 314 -12.75 -21.41 10.08
C GLY A 314 -11.49 -20.58 9.80
N ILE A 315 -11.50 -19.30 10.22
CA ILE A 315 -10.38 -18.39 10.03
C ILE A 315 -9.47 -18.51 11.26
N GLU A 316 -8.22 -18.94 11.03
CA GLU A 316 -7.24 -19.09 12.10
C GLU A 316 -6.73 -17.72 12.58
N PRO A 317 -6.66 -17.49 13.90
CA PRO A 317 -6.11 -16.25 14.43
C PRO A 317 -4.63 -16.03 14.08
N LYS A 318 -4.38 -15.05 13.21
CA LYS A 318 -3.07 -14.43 12.93
C LYS A 318 -2.72 -13.35 13.96
N THR A 319 -1.45 -12.96 14.00
CA THR A 319 -0.90 -11.90 14.86
C THR A 319 -1.70 -10.59 14.80
N GLU A 320 -2.20 -10.21 13.62
CA GLU A 320 -3.00 -9.00 13.43
C GLU A 320 -4.30 -8.97 14.28
N TYR A 321 -4.97 -10.11 14.45
CA TYR A 321 -6.20 -10.18 15.24
C TYR A 321 -5.92 -10.10 16.73
N TYR A 322 -4.83 -10.72 17.20
CA TYR A 322 -4.38 -10.55 18.58
C TYR A 322 -4.02 -9.08 18.86
N GLY A 323 -3.40 -8.39 17.90
CA GLY A 323 -3.17 -6.95 17.96
C GLY A 323 -4.47 -6.15 18.13
N CYS A 324 -5.53 -6.48 17.38
CA CYS A 324 -6.85 -5.84 17.54
C CYS A 324 -7.46 -6.08 18.92
N ILE A 325 -7.33 -7.30 19.47
CA ILE A 325 -7.85 -7.63 20.80
C ILE A 325 -7.07 -6.95 21.91
N VAL A 326 -5.73 -6.88 21.80
CA VAL A 326 -4.90 -6.14 22.75
C VAL A 326 -5.19 -4.64 22.70
N ASP A 327 -5.40 -4.06 21.52
CA ASP A 327 -5.86 -2.67 21.37
C ASP A 327 -7.20 -2.45 22.08
N LEU A 328 -8.19 -3.31 21.82
CA LEU A 328 -9.52 -3.25 22.43
C LEU A 328 -9.47 -3.34 23.96
N LEU A 329 -8.76 -4.33 24.51
CA LEU A 329 -8.63 -4.54 25.95
C LEU A 329 -7.82 -3.42 26.60
N GLY A 330 -6.73 -2.99 25.96
CA GLY A 330 -5.88 -1.89 26.42
C GLY A 330 -6.65 -0.57 26.51
N ARG A 331 -7.42 -0.21 25.47
CA ARG A 331 -8.30 0.97 25.48
C ARG A 331 -9.35 0.90 26.58
N ALA A 332 -9.88 -0.28 26.87
CA ALA A 332 -10.82 -0.52 27.96
C ALA A 332 -10.17 -0.58 29.36
N GLY A 333 -8.83 -0.53 29.46
CA GLY A 333 -8.10 -0.64 30.73
C GLY A 333 -8.02 -2.05 31.31
N ARG A 334 -8.38 -3.09 30.53
CA ARG A 334 -8.35 -4.51 30.94
C ARG A 334 -6.94 -5.09 30.73
N PHE A 335 -5.94 -4.53 31.42
CA PHE A 335 -4.53 -4.84 31.20
C PHE A 335 -4.16 -6.30 31.50
N ASP A 336 -4.75 -6.90 32.53
CA ASP A 336 -4.45 -8.30 32.91
C ASP A 336 -4.83 -9.28 31.80
N GLU A 337 -5.97 -9.05 31.14
CA GLU A 337 -6.41 -9.87 30.01
C GLU A 337 -5.58 -9.60 28.75
N ALA A 338 -5.19 -8.34 28.52
CA ALA A 338 -4.28 -7.99 27.42
C ALA A 338 -2.92 -8.68 27.56
N MET A 339 -2.39 -8.78 28.78
CA MET A 339 -1.13 -9.48 29.07
C MET A 339 -1.22 -10.99 28.81
N GLN A 340 -2.36 -11.63 29.13
CA GLN A 340 -2.57 -13.04 28.80
C GLN A 340 -2.51 -13.30 27.30
N ILE A 341 -3.00 -12.37 26.48
CA ILE A 341 -2.91 -12.48 25.02
C ILE A 341 -1.46 -12.29 24.54
N ILE A 342 -0.70 -11.38 25.14
CA ILE A 342 0.71 -11.15 24.79
C ILE A 342 1.55 -12.41 24.99
N GLU A 343 1.32 -13.14 26.08
CA GLU A 343 1.99 -14.43 26.35
C GLU A 343 1.77 -15.45 25.23
N ILE A 344 0.58 -15.45 24.60
CA ILE A 344 0.26 -16.33 23.47
C ILE A 344 1.01 -15.91 22.20
N THR A 345 1.24 -14.61 22.01
CA THR A 345 1.84 -14.02 20.79
C THR A 345 3.36 -13.97 20.80
N GLU A 346 4.03 -14.60 21.78
CA GLU A 346 5.49 -14.64 21.91
C GLU A 346 6.15 -13.24 21.89
N ASP A 347 5.53 -12.27 22.58
CA ASP A 347 6.05 -10.90 22.74
C ASP A 347 6.25 -10.12 21.42
N ASP A 348 5.30 -10.22 20.47
CA ASP A 348 5.34 -9.42 19.24
C ASP A 348 5.51 -7.90 19.52
N SER A 349 6.48 -7.27 18.87
CA SER A 349 6.88 -5.88 19.16
C SER A 349 5.76 -4.86 18.86
N PHE A 350 4.91 -5.12 17.87
CA PHE A 350 3.79 -4.27 17.51
C PHE A 350 2.66 -4.37 18.53
N ILE A 351 2.34 -5.59 18.99
CA ILE A 351 1.33 -5.82 20.02
C ILE A 351 1.74 -5.19 21.35
N LEU A 352 3.01 -5.38 21.76
CA LEU A 352 3.58 -4.71 22.94
C LEU A 352 3.49 -3.18 22.82
N GLY A 353 3.80 -2.63 21.65
CA GLY A 353 3.72 -1.19 21.39
C GLY A 353 2.29 -0.65 21.52
N THR A 354 1.32 -1.41 21.04
CA THR A 354 -0.11 -1.09 21.14
C THR A 354 -0.56 -1.03 22.61
N LEU A 355 -0.23 -2.04 23.42
CA LEU A 355 -0.56 -2.03 24.84
C LEU A 355 0.17 -0.92 25.61
N ALA A 356 1.45 -0.69 25.29
CA ALA A 356 2.23 0.37 25.93
C ALA A 356 1.64 1.77 25.68
N ALA A 357 1.11 2.02 24.48
CA ALA A 357 0.39 3.25 24.17
C ALA A 357 -0.89 3.38 25.02
N ALA A 358 -1.69 2.31 25.13
CA ALA A 358 -2.90 2.31 25.96
C ALA A 358 -2.60 2.51 27.46
N CYS A 359 -1.55 1.86 27.98
CA CYS A 359 -1.08 2.05 29.36
C CYS A 359 -0.73 3.51 29.65
N ARG A 360 -0.12 4.22 28.69
CA ARG A 360 0.17 5.66 28.83
C ARG A 360 -1.11 6.49 28.93
N THR A 361 -2.09 6.22 28.08
CA THR A 361 -3.39 6.93 28.08
C THR A 361 -4.13 6.78 29.41
N HIS A 362 -4.02 5.60 30.04
CA HIS A 362 -4.61 5.31 31.35
C HIS A 362 -3.71 5.66 32.54
N GLY A 363 -2.51 6.21 32.30
CA GLY A 363 -1.56 6.57 33.36
C GLY A 363 -0.86 5.39 34.05
N ASN A 364 -0.97 4.17 33.52
CA ASN A 364 -0.23 2.99 34.00
C ASN A 364 1.22 3.02 33.48
N LEU A 365 1.99 4.01 33.96
CA LEU A 365 3.36 4.26 33.52
C LEU A 365 4.32 3.12 33.89
N GLY A 366 4.02 2.35 34.95
CA GLY A 366 4.83 1.20 35.35
C GLY A 366 4.87 0.14 34.26
N LEU A 367 3.68 -0.36 33.87
CA LEU A 367 3.55 -1.35 32.81
C LEU A 367 4.01 -0.81 31.45
N ALA A 368 3.69 0.46 31.12
CA ALA A 368 4.14 1.08 29.87
C ALA A 368 5.67 1.04 29.72
N ASN A 369 6.41 1.34 30.79
CA ASN A 369 7.87 1.34 30.77
C ASN A 369 8.47 -0.06 30.67
N GLU A 370 7.82 -1.06 31.27
CA GLU A 370 8.22 -2.46 31.14
C GLU A 370 8.07 -2.96 29.70
N LEU A 371 6.90 -2.73 29.09
CA LEU A 371 6.63 -3.12 27.71
C LEU A 371 7.62 -2.45 26.74
N VAL A 372 7.85 -1.15 26.90
CA VAL A 372 8.82 -0.40 26.10
C VAL A 372 10.24 -0.96 26.21
N LYS A 373 10.68 -1.39 27.40
CA LYS A 373 11.98 -2.04 27.58
C LYS A 373 12.04 -3.37 26.84
N ASN A 374 10.98 -4.16 26.84
CA ASN A 374 10.93 -5.42 26.10
C ASN A 374 10.99 -5.18 24.59
N ILE A 375 10.23 -4.20 24.07
CA ILE A 375 10.28 -3.80 22.67
C ILE A 375 11.70 -3.39 22.25
N SER A 376 12.41 -2.61 23.07
CA SER A 376 13.78 -2.18 22.76
C SER A 376 14.78 -3.33 22.63
N LYS A 377 14.53 -4.48 23.28
CA LYS A 377 15.34 -5.69 23.15
C LYS A 377 15.02 -6.45 21.86
N LEU A 378 13.76 -6.43 21.43
CA LEU A 378 13.25 -7.16 20.27
C LEU A 378 13.53 -6.42 18.95
N ASP A 379 13.27 -5.11 18.92
CA ASP A 379 13.41 -4.27 17.73
C ASP A 379 14.04 -2.91 18.07
N PRO A 380 15.37 -2.87 18.29
CA PRO A 380 16.09 -1.68 18.74
C PRO A 380 16.16 -0.55 17.68
N THR A 381 15.81 -0.83 16.43
CA THR A 381 15.97 0.12 15.31
C THR A 381 14.65 0.73 14.83
N ASN A 382 13.51 0.29 15.34
CA ASN A 382 12.22 0.77 14.89
C ASN A 382 11.88 2.15 15.43
N CYS A 383 11.79 3.13 14.53
CA CYS A 383 11.51 4.52 14.89
C CYS A 383 10.18 4.73 15.62
N GLY A 384 9.13 3.97 15.30
CA GLY A 384 7.84 4.09 15.96
C GLY A 384 7.96 3.77 17.45
N PHE A 385 8.64 2.69 17.77
CA PHE A 385 8.89 2.26 19.14
C PHE A 385 9.87 3.15 19.89
N LEU A 386 10.91 3.67 19.22
CA LEU A 386 11.82 4.64 19.83
C LEU A 386 11.10 5.96 20.17
N VAL A 387 10.15 6.41 19.34
CA VAL A 387 9.31 7.57 19.67
C VAL A 387 8.40 7.27 20.86
N LEU A 388 7.75 6.10 20.86
CA LEU A 388 6.91 5.66 21.97
C LEU A 388 7.71 5.60 23.28
N GLN A 389 8.94 5.09 23.22
CA GLN A 389 9.87 5.05 24.34
C GLN A 389 10.22 6.45 24.84
N ALA A 390 10.66 7.35 23.96
CA ALA A 390 10.99 8.71 24.35
C ALA A 390 9.81 9.43 25.01
N ASN A 391 8.58 9.17 24.54
CA ASN A 391 7.37 9.74 25.11
C ASN A 391 7.00 9.11 26.47
N ALA A 392 7.19 7.80 26.65
CA ALA A 392 6.97 7.12 27.93
C ALA A 392 7.95 7.57 29.02
N GLU A 393 9.24 7.70 28.67
CA GLU A 393 10.29 8.19 29.56
C GLU A 393 10.03 9.64 30.00
N ALA A 394 9.65 10.51 29.05
CA ALA A 394 9.27 11.89 29.33
C ALA A 394 8.03 11.98 30.24
N ALA A 395 6.99 11.18 29.97
CA ALA A 395 5.77 11.14 30.80
C ALA A 395 6.05 10.63 32.22
N SER A 396 7.09 9.83 32.41
CA SER A 396 7.54 9.31 33.71
C SER A 396 8.54 10.23 34.43
N GLY A 397 8.83 11.42 33.88
CA GLY A 397 9.80 12.38 34.45
C GLY A 397 11.27 12.04 34.22
N ARG A 398 11.58 10.99 33.44
CA ARG A 398 12.93 10.52 33.11
C ARG A 398 13.45 11.21 31.84
N TRP A 399 13.70 12.51 32.00
CA TRP A 399 14.04 13.40 30.88
C TRP A 399 15.38 13.09 30.21
N GLU A 400 16.35 12.58 30.97
CA GLU A 400 17.68 12.25 30.45
C GLU A 400 17.63 11.04 29.50
N GLU A 401 16.89 10.00 29.90
CA GLU A 401 16.59 8.82 29.10
C GLU A 401 15.82 9.19 27.83
N ALA A 402 14.79 10.05 27.95
CA ALA A 402 14.04 10.55 26.80
C ALA A 402 14.91 11.29 25.78
N VAL A 403 15.87 12.11 26.26
CA VAL A 403 16.82 12.82 25.39
C VAL A 403 17.78 11.85 24.70
N ASN A 404 18.28 10.83 25.41
CA ASN A 404 19.17 9.82 24.83
C ASN A 404 18.48 9.03 23.72
N VAL A 405 17.22 8.64 23.92
CA VAL A 405 16.42 7.94 22.89
C VAL A 405 16.16 8.86 21.69
N ARG A 406 15.82 10.14 21.91
CA ARG A 406 15.65 11.11 20.81
C ARG A 406 16.93 11.38 20.03
N ARG A 407 18.10 11.27 20.67
CA ARG A 407 19.41 11.35 19.99
C ARG A 407 19.61 10.12 19.11
N LEU A 408 19.33 8.92 19.63
CA LEU A 408 19.39 7.67 18.87
C LEU A 408 18.52 7.73 17.60
N ILE A 409 17.30 8.29 17.70
CA ILE A 409 16.41 8.49 16.54
C ILE A 409 17.04 9.36 15.44
N LYS A 410 17.81 10.40 15.81
CA LYS A 410 18.51 11.26 14.83
C LYS A 410 19.70 10.57 14.19
N ASP A 411 20.38 9.70 14.94
CA ASP A 411 21.59 9.02 14.50
C ASP A 411 21.28 7.79 13.63
N THR A 412 20.17 7.11 13.90
CA THR A 412 19.57 6.18 12.93
C THR A 412 19.11 6.99 11.72
N ARG A 413 19.83 6.91 10.59
CA ARG A 413 19.50 7.53 9.28
C ARG A 413 18.21 6.99 8.64
N ILE A 414 17.18 6.76 9.43
CA ILE A 414 15.85 6.42 8.96
C ILE A 414 15.22 7.76 8.57
N LYS A 415 14.98 7.95 7.27
CA LYS A 415 14.22 9.09 6.76
C LYS A 415 12.80 8.98 7.31
N LYS A 416 12.55 9.55 8.47
CA LYS A 416 11.19 9.84 8.91
C LYS A 416 10.61 10.75 7.83
N ARG A 417 9.63 10.28 7.04
CA ARG A 417 8.66 11.24 6.49
C ARG A 417 8.07 11.88 7.74
N PRO A 418 8.27 13.19 7.97
CA PRO A 418 7.71 13.82 9.17
C PRO A 418 6.23 13.45 9.28
N SER A 419 5.72 13.26 10.50
CA SER A 419 4.28 13.16 10.68
C SER A 419 3.70 14.49 10.22
N CYS A 420 3.14 14.50 9.02
CA CYS A 420 2.42 15.61 8.48
C CYS A 420 0.94 15.39 8.76
N CYS A 421 0.28 16.38 9.35
CA CYS A 421 -1.16 16.48 9.22
C CYS A 421 -1.42 17.50 8.13
N TRP A 422 -2.45 17.30 7.33
CA TRP A 422 -2.84 18.27 6.33
C TRP A 422 -4.29 18.63 6.51
N ILE A 423 -4.62 19.88 6.20
CA ILE A 423 -6.00 20.34 6.15
C ILE A 423 -6.24 20.93 4.77
N GLU A 424 -7.42 20.65 4.22
CA GLU A 424 -7.88 21.30 3.00
C GLU A 424 -8.50 22.65 3.36
N VAL A 425 -7.99 23.74 2.78
CA VAL A 425 -8.63 25.06 2.83
C VAL A 425 -8.75 25.58 1.41
N GLY A 426 -9.97 25.58 0.87
CA GLY A 426 -10.23 26.14 -0.46
C GLY A 426 -9.52 25.40 -1.60
N ASN A 427 -9.59 24.05 -1.60
CA ASN A 427 -8.93 23.15 -2.55
C ASN A 427 -7.39 23.13 -2.51
N GLU A 428 -6.76 23.76 -1.51
CA GLU A 428 -5.32 23.63 -1.27
C GLU A 428 -5.06 22.79 -0.02
N VAL A 429 -4.15 21.83 -0.15
CA VAL A 429 -3.68 20.99 0.96
C VAL A 429 -2.59 21.75 1.70
N HIS A 430 -2.89 22.19 2.91
CA HIS A 430 -1.89 22.78 3.79
C HIS A 430 -1.25 21.69 4.63
N GLU A 431 0.00 21.35 4.30
CA GLU A 431 0.80 20.41 5.06
C GLU A 431 1.36 21.07 6.33
N PHE A 432 1.08 20.48 7.49
CA PHE A 432 1.66 20.83 8.78
C PHE A 432 2.60 19.72 9.20
N VAL A 433 3.89 20.01 9.05
CA VAL A 433 4.97 19.11 9.43
C VAL A 433 5.21 19.23 10.93
N ALA A 434 5.16 18.12 11.66
CA ALA A 434 5.53 18.10 13.08
C ALA A 434 6.95 18.69 13.28
N SER A 435 7.05 19.76 14.08
CA SER A 435 8.26 20.58 14.36
C SER A 435 8.55 21.75 13.40
N ASP A 436 7.67 22.06 12.45
CA ASP A 436 7.79 23.28 11.63
C ASP A 436 7.08 24.48 12.29
N ASN A 437 7.82 25.58 12.48
CA ASN A 437 7.34 26.84 13.02
C ASN A 437 7.19 27.93 11.94
N SER A 438 7.33 27.57 10.65
CA SER A 438 7.35 28.52 9.52
C SER A 438 5.99 29.16 9.22
N HIS A 439 4.87 28.52 9.58
CA HIS A 439 3.53 29.04 9.32
C HIS A 439 3.08 30.07 10.37
N LEU A 440 2.60 31.24 9.93
CA LEU A 440 2.12 32.33 10.80
C LEU A 440 0.96 31.95 11.75
N ASN A 441 0.27 30.82 11.51
CA ASN A 441 -0.81 30.28 12.35
C ASN A 441 -0.41 29.06 13.19
N SER A 442 0.83 28.59 13.11
CA SER A 442 1.35 27.40 13.82
C SER A 442 1.12 27.42 15.33
N VAL A 443 1.13 28.61 15.96
CA VAL A 443 0.98 28.77 17.41
C VAL A 443 -0.46 28.53 17.90
N LYS A 444 -1.48 28.71 17.05
CA LYS A 444 -2.87 28.38 17.42
C LYS A 444 -3.20 26.91 17.21
N SER A 445 -2.59 26.25 16.22
CA SER A 445 -2.79 24.82 15.93
C SER A 445 -1.97 23.91 16.87
N ALA A 446 -0.77 24.33 17.26
CA ALA A 446 0.12 23.55 18.14
C ALA A 446 -0.43 23.32 19.56
N ARG A 447 -1.44 24.09 20.00
CA ARG A 447 -2.11 23.88 21.29
C ARG A 447 -3.20 22.81 21.28
N TYR A 448 -3.58 22.28 20.11
CA TYR A 448 -4.64 21.28 19.98
C TYR A 448 -4.12 19.87 19.61
N ILE A 449 -2.79 19.69 19.49
CA ILE A 449 -2.17 18.51 18.86
C ILE A 449 -1.08 17.83 19.74
N CYS A 450 -0.89 18.23 21.01
CA CYS A 450 0.00 17.52 21.94
C CYS A 450 -0.77 16.69 22.97
#